data_AF-A0A7Y0A123-F1
#
_entry.id   AF-A0A7Y0A123-F1
#
_cell.length_a   1.000
_cell.length_b   1.000
_cell.length_c   1.000
_cell.angle_alpha   90.00
_cell.angle_beta   90.00
_cell.angle_gamma   90.00
#
_symmetry.space_group_name_H-M   'P 1'
#
loop_
_entity.id
_entity.type
_entity.pdbx_description
1 polymer ?
#
loop_
_entity_poly.entity_id
_entity_poly.type
_entity_poly.pdbx_seq_one_letter_code
_entity_poly.pdbx_strand_id
1 'polypeptide(L)'
;MTVRTPIVLIDGNHAPLSSGDTLSASLIQLSSDAGNKLEIGSDGGLSASMDAPSLPSLTIELGHTSQANGGLGIDMGTYYQLDFQYGVTVKNQFNYTLNGDGTINIPAGVYLVVGTFNLTSQDADTYDTPPQMIVSTGQRYAFPGIYQYAVRSYPSPKVGAAASPVGNVLGSVTMSGAMPLWSNDQALWLGFSKVLGSANGKPLHTQGFLSYLKIG
;
A
#
# COMPACT_ATOMS: atom_id res chain seq x y z
N MET A 1 -41.77 -22.66 21.99
CA MET A 1 -41.04 -21.38 22.08
C MET A 1 -40.98 -20.98 23.54
N THR A 2 -39.79 -20.82 24.10
CA THR A 2 -39.61 -20.31 25.46
C THR A 2 -39.75 -18.80 25.44
N VAL A 3 -40.76 -18.27 26.15
CA VAL A 3 -40.96 -16.82 26.29
C VAL A 3 -39.84 -16.29 27.18
N ARG A 4 -39.05 -15.35 26.67
CA ARG A 4 -38.02 -14.64 27.44
C ARG A 4 -38.60 -13.31 27.91
N THR A 5 -38.62 -13.09 29.22
CA THR A 5 -39.05 -11.82 29.82
C THR A 5 -37.86 -10.86 29.86
N PRO A 6 -37.97 -9.65 29.31
CA PRO A 6 -36.92 -8.64 29.42
C PRO A 6 -36.67 -8.28 30.90
N ILE A 7 -35.40 -8.10 31.26
CA ILE A 7 -34.98 -7.63 32.59
C ILE A 7 -34.49 -6.18 32.47
N VAL A 8 -34.80 -5.36 33.46
CA VAL A 8 -34.36 -3.96 33.57
C VAL A 8 -33.57 -3.76 34.84
N LEU A 9 -32.70 -2.76 34.84
CA LEU A 9 -31.97 -2.32 36.03
C LEU A 9 -32.73 -1.17 36.69
N ILE A 10 -33.28 -1.41 37.87
CA ILE A 10 -34.01 -0.41 38.67
C ILE A 10 -33.27 -0.28 39.99
N ASP A 11 -32.79 0.92 40.30
CA ASP A 11 -32.05 1.22 41.54
C ASP A 11 -30.89 0.25 41.82
N GLY A 12 -30.18 -0.14 40.75
CA GLY A 12 -29.05 -1.08 40.83
C GLY A 12 -29.43 -2.56 40.93
N ASN A 13 -30.72 -2.92 40.89
CA ASN A 13 -31.20 -4.29 40.93
C ASN A 13 -31.84 -4.72 39.61
N HIS A 14 -31.59 -5.96 39.20
CA HIS A 14 -32.25 -6.55 38.03
C HIS A 14 -33.66 -7.02 38.39
N ALA A 15 -34.68 -6.51 37.69
CA ALA A 15 -36.07 -6.92 37.86
C ALA A 15 -36.71 -7.25 36.50
N PRO A 16 -37.58 -8.28 36.42
CA PRO A 16 -38.33 -8.55 35.20
C PRO A 16 -39.38 -7.46 34.95
N LEU A 17 -39.57 -7.09 33.69
CA LEU A 17 -40.70 -6.25 33.28
C LEU A 17 -42.02 -7.02 33.45
N SER A 18 -43.02 -6.35 34.01
CA SER A 18 -44.37 -6.92 34.08
C SER A 18 -45.08 -6.82 32.73
N SER A 19 -46.05 -7.70 32.51
CA SER A 19 -46.85 -7.68 31.29
C SER A 19 -47.63 -6.36 31.19
N GLY A 20 -47.37 -5.58 30.14
CA GLY A 20 -48.03 -4.30 29.89
C GLY A 20 -47.22 -3.07 30.32
N ASP A 21 -46.06 -3.26 30.95
CA ASP A 21 -45.15 -2.15 31.26
C ASP A 21 -44.59 -1.54 29.97
N THR A 22 -44.58 -0.20 29.90
CA THR A 22 -43.96 0.55 28.80
C THR A 22 -42.66 1.19 29.27
N LEU A 23 -41.58 0.95 28.55
CA LEU A 23 -40.34 1.72 28.72
C LEU A 23 -40.39 2.99 27.88
N SER A 24 -39.94 4.11 28.44
CA SER A 24 -39.62 5.28 27.63
C SER A 24 -38.55 4.89 26.60
N ALA A 25 -38.69 5.35 25.36
CA ALA A 25 -37.69 5.13 24.32
C ALA A 25 -36.30 5.63 24.75
N SER A 26 -36.24 6.65 25.63
CA SER A 26 -35.00 7.19 26.20
C SER A 26 -34.28 6.25 27.17
N LEU A 27 -34.94 5.17 27.63
CA LEU A 27 -34.36 4.15 28.53
C LEU A 27 -33.77 2.97 27.76
N ILE A 28 -34.03 2.87 26.45
CA ILE A 28 -33.44 1.84 25.59
C ILE A 28 -32.14 2.41 25.03
N GLN A 29 -31.04 2.16 25.72
CA GLN A 29 -29.71 2.52 25.24
C GLN A 29 -29.15 1.38 24.40
N LEU A 30 -28.42 1.73 23.34
CA LEU A 30 -27.58 0.75 22.67
C LEU A 30 -26.49 0.29 23.63
N SER A 31 -26.17 -1.00 23.58
CA SER A 31 -25.10 -1.54 24.41
C SER A 31 -23.78 -0.81 24.14
N SER A 32 -23.05 -0.47 25.20
CA SER A 32 -21.68 0.05 25.10
C SER A 32 -20.63 -1.07 25.03
N ASP A 33 -21.04 -2.33 24.87
CA ASP A 33 -20.13 -3.45 24.77
C ASP A 33 -19.21 -3.30 23.55
N ALA A 34 -17.94 -3.67 23.70
CA ALA A 34 -16.94 -3.57 22.62
C ALA A 34 -17.26 -4.40 21.36
N GLY A 35 -18.23 -5.31 21.44
CA GLY A 35 -18.74 -6.08 20.29
C GLY A 35 -20.00 -5.50 19.65
N ASN A 36 -20.59 -4.44 20.21
CA ASN A 36 -21.75 -3.79 19.62
C ASN A 36 -21.30 -3.02 18.36
N LYS A 37 -21.87 -3.41 17.22
CA LYS A 37 -21.60 -2.77 15.92
C LYS A 37 -22.69 -1.80 15.50
N LEU A 38 -23.69 -1.59 16.34
CA LEU A 38 -24.82 -0.71 16.02
C LEU A 38 -24.56 0.70 16.57
N GLU A 39 -24.75 1.69 15.72
CA GLU A 39 -24.59 3.11 16.01
C GLU A 39 -25.88 3.87 15.64
N ILE A 40 -26.19 4.93 16.39
CA ILE A 40 -27.30 5.84 16.09
C ILE A 40 -26.78 6.91 15.12
N GLY A 41 -27.35 6.98 13.93
CA GLY A 41 -27.07 8.00 12.94
C GLY A 41 -27.53 9.38 13.40
N SER A 42 -27.01 10.43 12.75
CA SER A 42 -27.42 11.82 13.00
C SER A 42 -28.89 12.10 12.64
N ASP A 43 -29.52 11.21 11.87
CA ASP A 43 -30.95 11.18 11.55
C ASP A 43 -31.80 10.41 12.58
N GLY A 44 -31.17 9.87 13.63
CA GLY A 44 -31.82 9.03 14.63
C GLY A 44 -32.04 7.58 14.18
N GLY A 45 -31.58 7.21 12.98
CA GLY A 45 -31.62 5.84 12.47
C GLY A 45 -30.64 4.92 13.17
N LEU A 46 -30.89 3.60 13.15
CA LEU A 46 -29.98 2.59 13.66
C LEU A 46 -29.23 1.95 12.50
N SER A 47 -27.90 2.10 12.47
CA SER A 47 -27.04 1.52 11.44
C SER A 47 -26.00 0.60 12.06
N ALA A 48 -25.64 -0.48 11.36
CA ALA A 48 -24.40 -1.18 11.69
C ALA A 48 -23.23 -0.37 11.13
N SER A 49 -22.25 -0.03 11.98
CA SER A 49 -20.96 0.48 11.54
C SER A 49 -20.35 -0.55 10.61
N MET A 50 -20.31 -0.22 9.32
CA MET A 50 -19.43 -0.90 8.39
C MET A 50 -18.02 -0.36 8.65
N ASP A 51 -17.36 -0.91 9.66
CA ASP A 51 -15.91 -1.08 9.58
C ASP A 51 -15.66 -1.99 8.38
N ALA A 52 -15.69 -1.43 7.16
CA ALA A 52 -15.11 -2.12 6.03
C ALA A 52 -13.65 -2.35 6.44
N PRO A 53 -13.18 -3.60 6.60
CA PRO A 53 -11.83 -3.85 7.05
C PRO A 53 -10.89 -3.22 6.03
N SER A 54 -10.32 -2.08 6.41
CA SER A 54 -9.35 -1.37 5.61
C SER A 54 -8.04 -2.15 5.73
N LEU A 55 -7.61 -2.81 4.65
CA LEU A 55 -6.42 -3.65 4.66
C LEU A 55 -5.19 -2.82 5.11
N PRO A 56 -4.33 -3.35 5.99
CA PRO A 56 -3.02 -2.74 6.27
C PRO A 56 -2.30 -2.46 4.96
N SER A 57 -1.84 -1.23 4.75
CA SER A 57 -1.14 -0.86 3.51
C SER A 57 0.09 0.00 3.73
N LEU A 58 1.11 -0.25 2.93
CA LEU A 58 2.33 0.56 2.78
C LEU A 58 2.36 1.11 1.36
N THR A 59 2.48 2.43 1.20
CA THR A 59 2.59 3.08 -0.12
C THR A 59 3.93 3.78 -0.23
N ILE A 60 4.59 3.59 -1.36
CA ILE A 60 5.92 4.08 -1.69
C ILE A 60 5.80 5.07 -2.82
N GLU A 61 6.34 6.27 -2.63
CA GLU A 61 6.50 7.29 -3.65
C GLU A 61 7.78 7.05 -4.45
N LEU A 62 7.64 6.91 -5.75
CA LEU A 62 8.74 6.83 -6.70
C LEU A 62 9.11 8.24 -7.17
N GLY A 63 10.41 8.55 -7.22
CA GLY A 63 10.90 9.87 -7.62
C GLY A 63 10.95 10.90 -6.49
N HIS A 64 10.76 10.49 -5.24
CA HIS A 64 10.78 11.40 -4.08
C HIS A 64 12.11 12.15 -3.97
N THR A 65 12.09 13.47 -3.78
CA THR A 65 13.28 14.33 -3.89
C THR A 65 14.37 14.07 -2.83
N SER A 66 14.00 13.51 -1.68
CA SER A 66 14.98 13.10 -0.65
C SER A 66 15.67 11.76 -0.93
N GLN A 67 15.21 10.99 -1.93
CA GLN A 67 15.94 9.81 -2.38
C GLN A 67 17.29 10.23 -2.98
N ALA A 68 18.30 9.37 -2.81
CA ALA A 68 19.59 9.56 -3.45
C ALA A 68 19.45 9.64 -4.98
N ASN A 69 20.48 10.19 -5.64
CA ASN A 69 20.57 10.29 -7.09
C ASN A 69 19.36 11.02 -7.72
N GLY A 70 18.87 12.08 -7.06
CA GLY A 70 17.80 12.93 -7.59
C GLY A 70 16.45 12.24 -7.72
N GLY A 71 16.10 11.34 -6.80
CA GLY A 71 14.84 10.60 -6.87
C GLY A 71 14.95 9.15 -7.33
N LEU A 72 16.14 8.69 -7.75
CA LEU A 72 16.33 7.34 -8.31
C LEU A 72 16.51 6.27 -7.23
N GLY A 73 17.02 6.65 -6.05
CA GLY A 73 17.34 5.72 -4.97
C GLY A 73 18.83 5.38 -4.91
N ILE A 74 19.17 4.32 -4.18
CA ILE A 74 20.53 3.86 -3.93
C ILE A 74 21.11 3.26 -5.22
N ASP A 75 22.28 3.76 -5.66
CA ASP A 75 22.96 3.23 -6.85
C ASP A 75 23.68 1.93 -6.52
N MET A 76 23.29 0.85 -7.21
CA MET A 76 23.86 -0.49 -7.06
C MET A 76 24.65 -0.92 -8.31
N GLY A 77 25.07 0.05 -9.14
CA GLY A 77 25.82 -0.16 -10.37
C GLY A 77 24.90 -0.24 -11.59
N THR A 78 24.31 -1.41 -11.86
CA THR A 78 23.45 -1.63 -13.03
C THR A 78 21.97 -1.36 -12.79
N TYR A 79 21.60 -1.00 -11.56
CA TYR A 79 20.24 -0.77 -11.12
C TYR A 79 20.18 0.21 -9.96
N TYR A 80 18.98 0.68 -9.66
CA TYR A 80 18.68 1.43 -8.45
C TYR A 80 17.79 0.62 -7.51
N GLN A 81 18.08 0.69 -6.21
CA GLN A 81 17.21 0.21 -5.14
C GLN A 81 16.54 1.42 -4.49
N LEU A 82 15.23 1.36 -4.25
CA LEU A 82 14.54 2.40 -3.49
C LEU A 82 14.95 2.33 -2.02
N ASP A 83 15.21 3.50 -1.44
CA ASP A 83 15.42 3.64 0.00
C ASP A 83 14.07 3.88 0.69
N PHE A 84 13.58 2.90 1.43
CA PHE A 84 12.31 3.00 2.17
C PHE A 84 12.39 3.91 3.40
N GLN A 85 13.49 4.60 3.64
CA GLN A 85 13.51 5.73 4.57
C GLN A 85 12.69 6.93 4.05
N TYR A 86 12.53 7.05 2.73
CA TYR A 86 11.88 8.20 2.09
C TYR A 86 10.65 7.82 1.28
N GLY A 87 9.67 8.72 1.22
CA GLY A 87 8.48 8.54 0.39
C GLY A 87 7.57 7.39 0.85
N VAL A 88 7.59 7.02 2.13
CA VAL A 88 6.80 5.90 2.67
C VAL A 88 5.60 6.43 3.46
N THR A 89 4.41 5.94 3.12
CA THR A 89 3.15 6.22 3.84
C THR A 89 2.50 4.90 4.27
N VAL A 90 2.23 4.76 5.57
CA VAL A 90 1.50 3.61 6.13
C VAL A 90 0.05 3.96 6.45
N LYS A 91 -0.85 3.00 6.28
CA LYS A 91 -2.26 3.08 6.70
C LYS A 91 -2.70 1.80 7.39
N ASN A 92 -3.75 1.92 8.20
CA ASN A 92 -4.42 0.81 8.86
C ASN A 92 -3.45 -0.08 9.66
N GLN A 93 -2.55 0.60 10.40
CA GLN A 93 -1.56 -0.04 11.29
C GLN A 93 -0.63 -1.03 10.56
N PHE A 94 -0.27 -0.74 9.31
CA PHE A 94 0.78 -1.49 8.64
C PHE A 94 2.10 -1.34 9.39
N ASN A 95 2.58 -2.44 9.96
CA ASN A 95 3.83 -2.49 10.70
C ASN A 95 4.99 -2.81 9.75
N TYR A 96 6.13 -2.16 9.96
CA TYR A 96 7.41 -2.50 9.33
C TYR A 96 8.58 -2.05 10.19
N THR A 97 9.75 -2.62 9.95
CA THR A 97 11.02 -2.19 10.54
C THR A 97 11.95 -1.76 9.42
N LEU A 98 12.56 -0.58 9.54
CA LEU A 98 13.56 -0.07 8.59
C LEU A 98 14.94 -0.68 8.89
N ASN A 99 15.61 -1.14 7.84
CA ASN A 99 16.97 -1.65 7.90
C ASN A 99 17.99 -0.54 7.55
N GLY A 100 19.24 -0.72 7.98
CA GLY A 100 20.31 0.25 7.73
C GLY A 100 20.72 0.40 6.26
N ASP A 101 20.29 -0.49 5.38
CA ASP A 101 20.57 -0.51 3.94
C ASP A 101 19.41 0.04 3.08
N GLY A 102 18.42 0.68 3.71
CA GLY A 102 17.24 1.25 3.06
C GLY A 102 16.16 0.23 2.70
N THR A 103 16.34 -1.05 3.00
CA THR A 103 15.27 -2.07 2.89
C THR A 103 14.37 -2.07 4.13
N ILE A 104 13.26 -2.82 4.10
CA ILE A 104 12.38 -2.99 5.28
C ILE A 104 12.07 -4.45 5.56
N ASN A 105 11.83 -4.79 6.82
CA ASN A 105 11.15 -6.02 7.19
C ASN A 105 9.66 -5.73 7.41
N ILE A 106 8.80 -6.52 6.79
CA ILE A 106 7.35 -6.47 6.99
C ILE A 106 6.87 -7.79 7.58
N PRO A 107 5.72 -7.81 8.29
CA PRO A 107 5.17 -9.02 8.86
C PRO A 107 4.96 -10.15 7.84
N ALA A 108 4.91 -11.38 8.32
CA ALA A 108 4.58 -12.53 7.52
C ALA A 108 3.12 -12.44 7.05
N GLY A 109 2.88 -12.88 5.83
CA GLY A 109 1.56 -12.86 5.21
C GLY A 109 1.59 -12.92 3.70
N VAL A 110 0.43 -12.70 3.11
CA VAL A 110 0.23 -12.55 1.67
C VAL A 110 -0.02 -11.08 1.39
N TYR A 111 0.72 -10.55 0.41
CA TYR A 111 0.62 -9.14 0.02
C TYR A 111 0.19 -9.00 -1.42
N LEU A 112 -0.66 -8.02 -1.69
CA LEU A 112 -0.96 -7.55 -3.04
C LEU A 112 -0.10 -6.31 -3.30
N VAL A 113 0.72 -6.35 -4.35
CA VAL A 113 1.40 -5.17 -4.88
C VAL A 113 0.54 -4.60 -5.97
N VAL A 114 0.25 -3.31 -5.90
CA VAL A 114 -0.46 -2.57 -6.95
C VAL A 114 0.08 -1.16 -7.08
N GLY A 115 0.21 -0.69 -8.30
CA GLY A 115 0.55 0.71 -8.55
C GLY A 115 0.67 1.01 -10.02
N THR A 116 0.66 2.29 -10.33
CA THR A 116 1.02 2.80 -11.65
C THR A 116 1.90 4.02 -11.47
N PHE A 117 2.99 4.06 -12.21
CA PHE A 117 3.91 5.19 -12.20
C PHE A 117 4.41 5.48 -13.61
N ASN A 118 4.86 6.71 -13.80
CA ASN A 118 5.37 7.22 -15.05
C ASN A 118 6.87 7.02 -15.13
N LEU A 119 7.36 6.80 -16.35
CA LEU A 119 8.76 6.93 -16.70
C LEU A 119 8.99 8.34 -17.22
N THR A 120 9.91 9.07 -16.61
CA THR A 120 10.10 10.50 -16.89
C THR A 120 11.55 10.81 -17.20
N SER A 121 11.80 11.70 -18.16
CA SER A 121 13.13 12.26 -18.38
C SER A 121 13.31 13.55 -17.57
N GLN A 122 14.26 13.59 -16.63
CA GLN A 122 14.60 14.84 -15.92
C GLN A 122 15.64 15.69 -16.65
N ASP A 123 16.35 15.09 -17.61
CA ASP A 123 17.30 15.77 -18.49
C ASP A 123 16.91 15.51 -19.95
N ALA A 124 17.38 16.40 -20.85
CA ALA A 124 17.21 16.20 -22.28
C ALA A 124 18.10 15.03 -22.77
N ASP A 125 17.47 13.97 -23.29
CA ASP A 125 18.14 12.80 -23.86
C ASP A 125 17.20 12.02 -24.79
N THR A 126 17.70 10.93 -25.37
CA THR A 126 16.97 10.02 -26.26
C THR A 126 16.86 8.65 -25.63
N TYR A 127 15.64 8.10 -25.55
CA TYR A 127 15.36 6.82 -24.92
C TYR A 127 14.62 5.88 -25.89
N ASP A 128 15.05 4.63 -25.93
CA ASP A 128 14.38 3.56 -26.67
C ASP A 128 13.37 2.84 -25.77
N THR A 129 12.27 3.52 -25.41
CA THR A 129 11.11 2.86 -24.80
C THR A 129 10.43 1.92 -25.83
N PRO A 130 9.86 0.76 -25.45
CA PRO A 130 9.55 0.27 -24.10
C PRO A 130 10.52 -0.72 -23.38
N PRO A 131 11.55 -1.37 -23.97
CA PRO A 131 12.26 -2.49 -23.31
C PRO A 131 13.24 -2.11 -22.18
N GLN A 132 13.48 -0.83 -21.92
CA GLN A 132 14.67 -0.46 -21.15
C GLN A 132 14.56 -0.67 -19.64
N MET A 133 13.37 -0.47 -19.04
CA MET A 133 13.23 -0.55 -17.58
C MET A 133 12.57 -1.85 -17.14
N ILE A 134 13.20 -2.55 -16.21
CA ILE A 134 12.60 -3.66 -15.48
C ILE A 134 12.36 -3.15 -14.07
N VAL A 135 11.14 -3.25 -13.57
CA VAL A 135 10.82 -2.91 -12.18
C VAL A 135 10.34 -4.16 -11.47
N SER A 136 10.87 -4.39 -10.28
CA SER A 136 10.53 -5.56 -9.48
C SER A 136 10.59 -5.26 -8.00
N THR A 137 9.78 -6.01 -7.25
CA THR A 137 9.90 -6.11 -5.80
C THR A 137 10.02 -7.57 -5.40
N GLY A 138 10.71 -7.81 -4.30
CA GLY A 138 11.01 -9.16 -3.83
C GLY A 138 11.55 -9.15 -2.41
N GLN A 139 11.97 -10.32 -1.97
CA GLN A 139 12.55 -10.57 -0.67
C GLN A 139 13.89 -11.28 -0.83
N ARG A 140 14.69 -11.32 0.24
CA ARG A 140 15.85 -12.21 0.43
C ARG A 140 17.07 -11.96 -0.46
N TYR A 141 16.93 -11.94 -1.77
CA TYR A 141 18.01 -11.59 -2.70
C TYR A 141 17.69 -10.26 -3.37
N ALA A 142 18.59 -9.28 -3.25
CA ALA A 142 18.43 -7.97 -3.89
C ALA A 142 18.21 -8.09 -5.40
N PHE A 143 17.62 -7.06 -6.00
CA PHE A 143 17.53 -6.94 -7.46
C PHE A 143 18.94 -7.07 -8.10
N PRO A 144 19.10 -7.64 -9.31
CA PRO A 144 18.11 -8.30 -10.16
C PRO A 144 17.98 -9.80 -9.85
N GLY A 145 17.75 -10.20 -8.59
CA GLY A 145 17.57 -11.60 -8.19
C GLY A 145 16.39 -12.31 -8.88
N ILE A 146 16.59 -12.80 -10.10
CA ILE A 146 15.58 -13.37 -11.00
C ILE A 146 14.77 -14.50 -10.36
N TYR A 147 15.37 -15.26 -9.44
CA TYR A 147 14.72 -16.40 -8.78
C TYR A 147 13.69 -15.99 -7.71
N GLN A 148 13.54 -14.70 -7.38
CA GLN A 148 12.67 -14.22 -6.30
C GLN A 148 11.94 -12.91 -6.63
N TYR A 149 11.76 -12.62 -7.92
CA TYR A 149 10.84 -11.57 -8.35
C TYR A 149 9.42 -11.97 -7.96
N ALA A 150 8.94 -11.45 -6.82
CA ALA A 150 7.60 -11.72 -6.35
C ALA A 150 6.58 -11.05 -7.27
N VAL A 151 6.86 -9.81 -7.67
CA VAL A 151 6.11 -9.09 -8.69
C VAL A 151 7.10 -8.36 -9.58
N ARG A 152 6.93 -8.48 -10.90
CA ARG A 152 7.73 -7.80 -11.93
C ARG A 152 6.80 -7.23 -12.99
N SER A 153 7.12 -6.04 -13.48
CA SER A 153 6.42 -5.44 -14.60
C SER A 153 7.39 -4.83 -15.62
N TYR A 154 6.88 -4.67 -16.84
CA TYR A 154 7.54 -4.02 -17.96
C TYR A 154 6.72 -2.79 -18.37
N PRO A 155 7.37 -1.73 -18.89
CA PRO A 155 6.68 -0.54 -19.36
C PRO A 155 5.67 -0.85 -20.46
N SER A 156 4.58 -0.08 -20.48
CA SER A 156 3.61 -0.10 -21.56
C SER A 156 4.27 0.24 -22.91
N PRO A 157 3.75 -0.28 -24.03
CA PRO A 157 4.30 0.00 -25.36
C PRO A 157 4.40 1.49 -25.68
N LYS A 158 5.42 1.85 -26.46
CA LYS A 158 5.72 3.22 -26.90
C LYS A 158 4.58 3.79 -27.77
N VAL A 159 4.23 5.07 -27.58
CA VAL A 159 3.26 5.80 -28.42
C VAL A 159 3.93 6.64 -29.54
N GLY A 160 5.27 6.70 -29.59
CA GLY A 160 6.07 7.31 -30.67
C GLY A 160 7.55 7.48 -30.29
N ALA A 161 8.44 7.79 -31.23
CA ALA A 161 9.86 8.06 -30.92
C ALA A 161 10.02 9.29 -30.01
N ALA A 162 10.70 9.14 -28.87
CA ALA A 162 10.86 10.23 -27.91
C ALA A 162 12.31 10.72 -27.89
N ALA A 163 12.61 11.72 -28.73
CA ALA A 163 13.54 12.76 -28.29
C ALA A 163 12.80 13.51 -27.17
N SER A 164 13.31 13.46 -25.95
CA SER A 164 12.56 13.96 -24.80
C SER A 164 13.11 15.29 -24.31
N PRO A 165 12.35 16.39 -24.49
CA PRO A 165 12.54 17.57 -23.65
C PRO A 165 12.48 17.20 -22.17
N VAL A 166 13.19 17.97 -21.33
CA VAL A 166 13.15 17.86 -19.86
C VAL A 166 11.71 17.85 -19.35
N GLY A 167 11.39 16.93 -18.43
CA GLY A 167 10.13 16.87 -17.69
C GLY A 167 9.01 16.03 -18.35
N ASN A 168 9.25 15.42 -19.51
CA ASN A 168 8.21 14.63 -20.18
C ASN A 168 8.02 13.22 -19.61
N VAL A 169 6.77 12.76 -19.66
CA VAL A 169 6.39 11.36 -19.45
C VAL A 169 6.61 10.57 -20.74
N LEU A 170 7.47 9.56 -20.68
CA LEU A 170 7.89 8.72 -21.80
C LEU A 170 7.18 7.38 -21.89
N GLY A 171 6.46 7.03 -20.82
CA GLY A 171 5.70 5.81 -20.70
C GLY A 171 5.21 5.63 -19.28
N SER A 172 4.53 4.52 -19.04
CA SER A 172 4.06 4.15 -17.72
C SER A 172 4.31 2.67 -17.47
N VAL A 173 4.47 2.33 -16.19
CA VAL A 173 4.51 0.95 -15.71
C VAL A 173 3.30 0.76 -14.81
N THR A 174 2.49 -0.25 -15.14
CA THR A 174 1.46 -0.75 -14.23
C THR A 174 1.99 -2.03 -13.61
N MET A 175 2.03 -2.07 -12.29
CA MET A 175 2.53 -3.22 -11.54
C MET A 175 1.40 -3.78 -10.71
N SER A 176 1.10 -5.06 -10.90
CA SER A 176 0.12 -5.78 -10.09
C SER A 176 0.56 -7.22 -9.92
N GLY A 177 0.50 -7.74 -8.70
CA GLY A 177 0.79 -9.14 -8.44
C GLY A 177 0.71 -9.48 -6.96
N ALA A 178 0.46 -10.75 -6.67
CA ALA A 178 0.51 -11.26 -5.31
C ALA A 178 1.94 -11.66 -4.94
N MET A 179 2.32 -11.38 -3.71
CA MET A 179 3.55 -11.84 -3.06
C MET A 179 3.15 -12.95 -2.07
N PRO A 180 3.18 -14.22 -2.51
CA PRO A 180 2.77 -15.32 -1.66
C PRO A 180 3.82 -15.59 -0.57
N LEU A 181 3.36 -15.80 0.67
CA LEU A 181 4.15 -16.37 1.76
C LEU A 181 5.40 -15.56 2.14
N TRP A 182 5.19 -14.27 2.43
CA TRP A 182 6.21 -13.39 2.98
C TRP A 182 6.70 -13.90 4.34
N SER A 183 8.00 -13.89 4.57
CA SER A 183 8.61 -14.28 5.86
C SER A 183 9.15 -13.07 6.61
N ASN A 184 9.08 -13.11 7.95
CA ASN A 184 9.52 -11.99 8.81
C ASN A 184 11.01 -11.67 8.69
N ASP A 185 11.83 -12.66 8.33
CA ASP A 185 13.29 -12.59 8.41
C ASP A 185 13.97 -12.15 7.11
N GLN A 186 13.19 -11.71 6.13
CA GLN A 186 13.70 -11.36 4.81
C GLN A 186 13.36 -9.90 4.49
N ALA A 187 14.38 -9.14 4.10
CA ALA A 187 14.22 -7.76 3.71
C ALA A 187 13.40 -7.65 2.41
N LEU A 188 12.32 -6.87 2.44
CA LEU A 188 11.61 -6.38 1.27
C LEU A 188 12.48 -5.34 0.56
N TRP A 189 12.60 -5.48 -0.75
CA TRP A 189 13.26 -4.51 -1.62
C TRP A 189 12.35 -4.15 -2.79
N LEU A 190 12.50 -2.94 -3.31
CA LEU A 190 11.95 -2.46 -4.58
C LEU A 190 13.10 -1.89 -5.39
N GLY A 191 13.23 -2.31 -6.64
CA GLY A 191 14.32 -1.85 -7.49
C GLY A 191 13.95 -1.83 -8.96
N PHE A 192 14.74 -1.08 -9.73
CA PHE A 192 14.57 -0.98 -11.17
C PHE A 192 15.89 -0.89 -11.91
N SER A 193 15.95 -1.47 -13.11
CA SER A 193 17.15 -1.43 -13.94
C SER A 193 17.51 0.01 -14.36
N LYS A 194 18.81 0.30 -14.39
CA LYS A 194 19.33 1.59 -14.85
C LYS A 194 19.14 1.70 -16.35
N VAL A 195 18.47 2.75 -16.78
CA VAL A 195 18.24 3.07 -18.19
C VAL A 195 18.90 4.39 -18.50
N LEU A 196 19.89 4.37 -19.37
CA LEU A 196 20.60 5.59 -19.78
C LEU A 196 20.12 5.98 -21.18
N GLY A 197 19.95 7.29 -21.39
CA GLY A 197 19.68 7.82 -22.72
C GLY A 197 20.91 7.71 -23.62
N SER A 198 20.67 7.55 -24.92
CA SER A 198 21.72 7.22 -25.89
C SER A 198 22.57 8.42 -26.32
N ALA A 199 22.09 9.65 -26.11
CA ALA A 199 22.80 10.85 -26.53
C ALA A 199 23.74 11.38 -25.44
N ASN A 200 23.24 11.47 -24.20
CA ASN A 200 23.96 12.11 -23.09
C ASN A 200 24.19 11.18 -21.88
N GLY A 201 23.72 9.94 -21.93
CA GLY A 201 23.89 8.97 -20.84
C GLY A 201 23.07 9.31 -19.59
N LYS A 202 21.98 10.09 -19.73
CA LYS A 202 21.17 10.54 -18.60
C LYS A 202 20.21 9.47 -18.14
N PRO A 203 20.10 9.20 -16.82
CA PRO A 203 19.23 8.15 -16.32
C PRO A 203 17.75 8.51 -16.55
N LEU A 204 16.94 7.50 -16.82
CA LEU A 204 15.48 7.60 -16.84
C LEU A 204 14.96 7.53 -15.40
N HIS A 205 14.03 8.42 -15.05
CA HIS A 205 13.43 8.51 -13.73
C HIS A 205 12.06 7.83 -13.67
N THR A 206 11.61 7.57 -12.45
CA THR A 206 10.25 7.09 -12.15
C THR A 206 9.52 8.14 -11.33
N GLN A 207 8.21 8.30 -11.55
CA GLN A 207 7.37 9.20 -10.78
C GLN A 207 5.97 8.62 -10.57
N GLY A 208 5.55 8.47 -9.32
CA GLY A 208 4.23 7.93 -8.98
C GLY A 208 4.24 7.13 -7.68
N PHE A 209 3.35 6.15 -7.56
CA PHE A 209 3.19 5.39 -6.32
C PHE A 209 3.04 3.89 -6.57
N LEU A 210 3.55 3.10 -5.61
CA LEU A 210 3.36 1.66 -5.51
C LEU A 210 2.89 1.31 -4.09
N SER A 211 1.87 0.48 -3.98
CA SER A 211 1.31 0.07 -2.69
C SER A 211 1.43 -1.44 -2.47
N TYR A 212 1.71 -1.81 -1.23
CA TYR A 212 1.65 -3.16 -0.70
C TYR A 212 0.46 -3.25 0.26
N LEU A 213 -0.50 -4.12 -0.03
CA LEU A 213 -1.67 -4.36 0.82
C LEU A 213 -1.58 -5.75 1.42
N LYS A 214 -1.67 -5.87 2.75
CA LYS A 214 -1.73 -7.18 3.40
C LYS A 214 -3.11 -7.79 3.22
N ILE A 215 -3.21 -8.94 2.56
CA ILE A 215 -4.48 -9.61 2.20
C ILE A 215 -4.67 -10.97 2.88
N GLY A 216 -3.66 -11.48 3.59
CA GLY A 216 -3.71 -12.77 4.31
C GLY A 216 -2.47 -13.01 5.14
#